data_AF-A0A3R7QNW0-F1
#
_entry.id   AF-A0A3R7QNW0-F1
#
_cell.length_a   1.000
_cell.length_b   1.000
_cell.length_c   1.000
_cell.angle_alpha   90.00
_cell.angle_beta   90.00
_cell.angle_gamma   90.00
#
_symmetry.space_group_name_H-M   'P 1'
#
loop_
_entity.id
_entity.type
_entity.pdbx_description
1 polymer ?
#
loop_
_entity_poly.entity_id
_entity_poly.type
_entity_poly.pdbx_seq_one_letter_code
_entity_poly.pdbx_strand_id
1 'polypeptide(L)'
;MADKDEEEKRKQFKEDFFPNVLEPALTRLEKRLTEKQWFVGDKLTWADFIISLGFGHVKERKPEVFEKFPAVAGHIEKVRELPKIKEWIKRRPVTPY
;
A
#
# COMPACT_ATOMS: atom_id res chain seq x y z
N MET A 1 -9.87 21.99 19.35
CA MET A 1 -10.84 21.12 18.64
C MET A 1 -10.11 20.18 17.67
N ALA A 2 -9.15 20.66 16.87
CA ALA A 2 -8.37 19.81 15.95
C ALA A 2 -7.61 18.62 16.59
N ASP A 3 -6.99 18.79 17.76
CA ASP A 3 -6.21 17.71 18.39
C ASP A 3 -7.06 16.52 18.86
N LYS A 4 -8.27 16.77 19.36
CA LYS A 4 -9.19 15.70 19.80
C LYS A 4 -9.66 14.84 18.63
N ASP A 5 -9.98 15.47 17.51
CA ASP A 5 -10.40 14.77 16.29
C ASP A 5 -9.27 13.91 15.70
N GLU A 6 -8.02 14.36 15.79
CA GLU A 6 -6.86 13.57 15.36
C GLU A 6 -6.60 12.36 16.27
N GLU A 7 -6.73 12.54 17.59
CA GLU A 7 -6.56 11.47 18.56
C GLU A 7 -7.63 10.38 18.37
N GLU A 8 -8.87 10.79 18.14
CA GLU A 8 -10.00 9.88 17.89
C GLU A 8 -9.81 9.11 16.57
N LYS A 9 -9.37 9.78 15.49
CA LYS A 9 -9.01 9.11 14.21
C LYS A 9 -7.84 8.13 14.38
N ARG A 10 -6.84 8.47 15.19
CA ARG A 10 -5.71 7.57 15.49
C ARG A 10 -6.18 6.34 16.26
N LYS A 11 -7.09 6.49 17.22
CA LYS A 11 -7.72 5.37 17.93
C LYS A 11 -8.54 4.51 16.99
N GLN A 12 -9.46 5.10 16.22
CA GLN A 12 -10.27 4.36 15.25
C GLN A 12 -9.38 3.58 14.25
N PHE A 13 -8.29 4.20 13.78
CA PHE A 13 -7.34 3.50 12.92
C PHE A 13 -6.70 2.30 13.62
N LYS A 14 -6.24 2.44 14.86
CA LYS A 14 -5.52 1.38 15.58
C LYS A 14 -6.43 0.27 16.10
N GLU A 15 -7.60 0.62 16.61
CA GLU A 15 -8.50 -0.28 17.33
C GLU A 15 -9.48 -1.00 16.39
N ASP A 16 -9.82 -0.40 15.26
CA ASP A 16 -10.82 -0.96 14.33
C ASP A 16 -10.24 -1.16 12.92
N PHE A 17 -9.89 -0.07 12.22
CA PHE A 17 -9.55 -0.16 10.80
C PHE A 17 -8.32 -1.03 10.53
N PHE A 18 -7.25 -0.90 11.33
CA PHE A 18 -6.04 -1.71 11.15
C PHE A 18 -6.31 -3.20 11.35
N PRO A 19 -6.77 -3.68 12.53
CA PRO A 19 -6.94 -5.11 12.78
C PRO A 19 -8.10 -5.73 11.98
N ASN A 20 -9.18 -4.99 11.72
CA ASN A 20 -10.39 -5.57 11.10
C ASN A 20 -10.43 -5.41 9.58
N VAL A 21 -9.72 -4.44 9.01
CA VAL A 21 -9.78 -4.14 7.57
C VAL A 21 -8.43 -4.27 6.89
N LEU A 22 -7.43 -3.51 7.35
CA LEU A 22 -6.14 -3.38 6.67
C LEU A 22 -5.27 -4.63 6.81
N GLU A 23 -5.07 -5.13 8.03
CA GLU A 23 -4.24 -6.30 8.31
C GLU A 23 -4.78 -7.58 7.63
N PRO A 24 -6.10 -7.88 7.64
CA PRO A 24 -6.65 -9.00 6.87
C PRO A 24 -6.51 -8.83 5.36
N ALA A 25 -6.64 -7.61 4.83
CA ALA A 25 -6.44 -7.34 3.41
C ALA A 25 -4.98 -7.58 3.00
N LEU A 26 -4.02 -7.00 3.74
CA LEU A 26 -2.59 -7.19 3.50
C LEU A 26 -2.18 -8.66 3.65
N THR A 27 -2.71 -9.38 4.64
CA THR A 27 -2.46 -10.83 4.81
C THR A 27 -2.89 -11.63 3.58
N ARG A 28 -4.05 -11.32 2.98
CA ARG A 28 -4.50 -12.00 1.74
C ARG A 28 -3.60 -11.66 0.55
N LEU A 29 -3.17 -10.41 0.43
CA LEU A 29 -2.29 -9.97 -0.65
C LEU A 29 -0.89 -10.58 -0.53
N GLU A 30 -0.34 -10.61 0.68
CA GLU A 30 0.94 -11.22 1.02
C GLU A 30 0.97 -12.68 0.59
N LYS A 31 -0.01 -13.48 1.04
CA LYS A 31 -0.15 -14.89 0.66
C LYS A 31 -0.21 -15.08 -0.86
N ARG A 32 -0.90 -14.19 -1.57
CA ARG A 32 -1.04 -14.28 -3.03
C ARG A 32 0.26 -13.96 -3.78
N LEU A 33 1.10 -13.09 -3.22
CA LEU A 33 2.38 -12.68 -3.81
C LEU A 33 3.54 -13.58 -3.43
N THR A 34 3.47 -14.32 -2.32
CA THR A 34 4.54 -15.27 -1.93
C THR A 34 4.85 -16.27 -3.05
N GLU A 35 3.85 -16.65 -3.85
CA GLU A 35 3.98 -17.63 -4.92
C GLU A 35 3.96 -17.01 -6.33
N LYS A 36 3.72 -15.69 -6.44
CA LYS A 36 3.44 -15.03 -7.73
C LYS A 36 4.18 -13.73 -7.90
N GLN A 37 4.63 -13.49 -9.13
CA GLN A 37 5.32 -12.26 -9.50
C GLN A 37 4.39 -11.05 -9.67
N TRP A 38 3.11 -11.30 -9.95
CA TRP A 38 2.05 -10.31 -10.20
C TRP A 38 0.73 -10.82 -9.62
N PHE A 39 -0.24 -9.94 -9.38
CA PHE A 39 -1.50 -10.36 -8.76
C PHE A 39 -2.38 -11.24 -9.66
N VAL A 40 -2.28 -11.09 -10.98
CA VAL A 40 -3.13 -11.79 -11.95
C VAL A 40 -2.29 -12.44 -13.04
N GLY A 41 -2.26 -13.77 -13.05
CA GLY A 41 -1.43 -14.54 -13.98
C GLY A 41 0.05 -14.24 -13.82
N ASP A 42 0.78 -14.31 -14.93
CA ASP A 42 2.24 -14.20 -14.96
C ASP A 42 2.74 -12.86 -15.52
N LYS A 43 1.83 -11.90 -15.75
CA LYS A 43 2.14 -10.61 -16.37
C LYS A 43 1.63 -9.45 -15.52
N LEU A 44 2.30 -8.30 -15.66
CA LEU A 44 1.85 -7.03 -15.09
C LEU A 44 0.46 -6.68 -15.63
N THR A 45 -0.45 -6.33 -14.74
CA THR A 45 -1.81 -5.90 -15.06
C THR A 45 -2.16 -4.60 -14.35
N TRP A 46 -3.34 -4.05 -14.66
CA TRP A 46 -3.88 -2.90 -13.95
C TRP A 46 -4.10 -3.17 -12.45
N ALA A 47 -4.31 -4.43 -12.04
CA ALA A 47 -4.44 -4.79 -10.63
C ALA A 47 -3.18 -4.43 -9.84
N ASP A 48 -1.99 -4.65 -10.41
CA ASP A 48 -0.72 -4.34 -9.78
C ASP A 48 -0.54 -2.82 -9.60
N PHE A 49 -0.99 -2.02 -10.57
CA PHE A 49 -0.97 -0.57 -10.47
C PHE A 49 -1.89 -0.04 -9.37
N ILE A 50 -3.11 -0.56 -9.25
CA ILE A 50 -4.06 -0.13 -8.22
C ILE A 50 -3.55 -0.45 -6.82
N ILE A 51 -3.00 -1.65 -6.61
CA ILE A 51 -2.42 -2.04 -5.32
C ILE A 51 -1.21 -1.16 -5.00
N SER A 52 -0.30 -0.96 -5.96
CA SER A 52 0.88 -0.11 -5.77
C SER A 52 0.51 1.35 -5.50
N LEU A 53 -0.51 1.89 -6.16
CA LEU A 53 -1.01 3.24 -5.93
C LEU A 53 -1.64 3.38 -4.55
N GLY A 54 -2.58 2.49 -4.20
CA GLY A 54 -3.32 2.55 -2.94
C GLY A 54 -2.42 2.37 -1.72
N PHE A 55 -1.53 1.38 -1.75
CA PHE A 55 -0.64 1.08 -0.62
C PHE A 55 0.69 1.83 -0.68
N GLY A 56 1.10 2.36 -1.83
CA GLY A 56 2.34 3.12 -1.96
C GLY A 56 2.35 4.37 -1.07
N HIS A 57 1.24 5.10 -1.01
CA HIS A 57 1.11 6.25 -0.10
C HIS A 57 1.08 5.84 1.37
N VAL A 58 0.44 4.72 1.68
CA VAL A 58 0.44 4.16 3.05
C VAL A 58 1.86 3.78 3.45
N LYS A 59 2.63 3.15 2.55
CA LYS A 59 4.00 2.72 2.81
C LYS A 59 4.95 3.90 3.03
N GLU A 60 4.78 4.99 2.29
CA GLU A 60 5.55 6.22 2.49
C GLU A 60 5.28 6.87 3.85
N ARG A 61 4.02 6.87 4.31
CA ARG A 61 3.61 7.55 5.56
C ARG A 61 3.72 6.67 6.80
N LYS A 62 3.56 5.35 6.63
CA LYS A 62 3.52 4.33 7.69
C LYS A 62 4.25 3.06 7.26
N PRO A 63 5.59 3.11 7.07
CA PRO A 63 6.36 1.95 6.64
C PRO A 63 6.22 0.75 7.60
N GLU A 64 5.98 1.00 8.89
CA GLU A 64 5.81 -0.02 9.94
C GLU A 64 4.65 -0.97 9.66
N VAL A 65 3.63 -0.51 8.92
CA VAL A 65 2.49 -1.34 8.50
C VAL A 65 2.93 -2.52 7.63
N PHE A 66 4.00 -2.34 6.85
CA PHE A 66 4.45 -3.31 5.85
C PHE A 66 5.60 -4.20 6.32
N GLU A 67 6.13 -3.99 7.53
CA GLU A 67 7.21 -4.84 8.09
C GLU A 67 6.80 -6.32 8.18
N LYS A 68 5.51 -6.59 8.42
CA LYS A 68 4.94 -7.96 8.43
C LYS A 68 4.57 -8.49 7.04
N PHE A 69 4.64 -7.67 5.99
CA PHE A 69 4.18 -7.99 4.64
C PHE A 69 5.27 -7.70 3.58
N PRO A 70 6.43 -8.37 3.67
CA PRO A 70 7.56 -8.11 2.79
C PRO A 70 7.28 -8.37 1.31
N ALA A 71 6.45 -9.35 0.95
CA ALA A 71 6.11 -9.61 -0.46
C ALA A 71 5.26 -8.47 -1.04
N VAL A 72 4.28 -7.96 -0.28
CA VAL A 72 3.52 -6.76 -0.66
C VAL A 72 4.44 -5.54 -0.74
N ALA A 73 5.33 -5.34 0.24
CA ALA A 73 6.25 -4.22 0.26
C ALA A 73 7.17 -4.21 -0.97
N GLY A 74 7.70 -5.37 -1.36
CA GLY A 74 8.54 -5.54 -2.54
C GLY A 74 7.75 -5.41 -3.85
N HIS A 75 6.50 -5.89 -3.91
CA HIS A 75 5.63 -5.68 -5.07
C HIS A 75 5.35 -4.19 -5.33
N ILE A 76 5.06 -3.43 -4.28
CA ILE A 76 4.85 -1.98 -4.38
C ILE A 76 6.08 -1.31 -5.00
N GLU A 77 7.28 -1.64 -4.51
CA GLU A 77 8.55 -1.11 -5.05
C GLU A 77 8.76 -1.53 -6.50
N LYS A 78 8.58 -2.81 -6.81
CA LYS A 78 8.72 -3.36 -8.17
C LYS A 78 7.86 -2.61 -9.17
N VAL A 79 6.60 -2.30 -8.83
CA VAL A 79 5.70 -1.53 -9.71
C VAL A 79 6.14 -0.08 -9.83
N ARG A 80 6.57 0.56 -8.73
CA ARG A 80 6.98 1.98 -8.73
C ARG A 80 8.32 2.21 -9.44
N GLU A 81 9.15 1.18 -9.52
CA GLU A 81 10.42 1.20 -10.23
C GLU A 81 10.30 0.96 -11.75
N LEU A 82 9.10 0.61 -12.25
CA LEU A 82 8.87 0.52 -13.70
C LEU A 82 9.17 1.88 -14.36
N PRO A 83 9.96 1.95 -15.45
CA PRO A 83 10.50 3.21 -15.95
C PRO A 83 9.47 4.32 -16.17
N LYS A 84 8.34 4.00 -16.82
CA LYS A 84 7.26 4.96 -17.09
C LYS A 84 6.49 5.36 -15.83
N ILE A 85 6.34 4.44 -14.87
CA ILE A 85 5.68 4.73 -13.58
C ILE A 85 6.57 5.60 -12.72
N LYS A 86 7.87 5.28 -12.63
CA LYS A 86 8.87 6.07 -11.94
C LYS A 86 8.97 7.49 -12.49
N GLU A 87 8.96 7.64 -13.82
CA GLU A 87 8.93 8.93 -14.50
C GLU A 87 7.65 9.71 -14.17
N TRP A 88 6.49 9.05 -14.21
CA TRP A 88 5.21 9.67 -13.84
C TRP A 88 5.17 10.14 -12.38
N ILE A 89 5.61 9.31 -11.44
CA ILE A 89 5.65 9.65 -10.00
C ILE A 89 6.52 10.88 -9.75
N LYS A 90 7.62 11.06 -10.49
CA LYS A 90 8.48 12.25 -10.39
C LYS A 90 7.83 13.54 -10.92
N ARG A 91 6.90 13.42 -11.87
CA ARG A 91 6.30 14.57 -12.58
C ARG A 91 4.90 14.93 -12.09
N ARG A 92 4.18 13.98 -11.52
CA ARG A 92 2.80 14.19 -11.06
C ARG A 92 2.75 15.29 -9.99
N PRO A 93 1.70 16.13 -9.95
CA PRO A 93 1.51 17.07 -8.85
C PRO A 93 1.48 16.36 -7.49
N VAL A 94 2.09 16.98 -6.48
CA VAL A 94 1.99 16.50 -5.10
C VAL A 94 0.65 16.98 -4.53
N THR A 95 -0.26 16.04 -4.28
CA THR A 95 -1.55 16.30 -3.65
C THR A 95 -1.54 15.88 -2.18
N PRO A 96 -2.25 16.58 -1.28
CA PRO A 96 -2.26 16.26 0.15
C PRO A 96 -3.14 15.04 0.48
N TYR A 97 -4.04 14.68 -0.43
CA TYR A 97 -5.00 13.58 -0.32
C TYR A 97 -4.39 12.26 -0.81
#